data_AF-A0A922GAL7-F1
#
_entry.id   AF-A0A922GAL7-F1
#
_cell.length_a   1.000
_cell.length_b   1.000
_cell.length_c   1.000
_cell.angle_alpha   90.00
_cell.angle_beta   90.00
_cell.angle_gamma   90.00
#
_symmetry.space_group_name_H-M   'P 1'
#
loop_
_entity.id
_entity.type
_entity.pdbx_description
1 polymer ?
#
loop_
_entity_poly.entity_id
_entity_poly.type
_entity_poly.pdbx_seq_one_letter_code
_entity_poly.pdbx_strand_id
1 'polypeptide(L)'
;MGITKPAIRCLARRGGVKRISGLIYEETHGVLNIFLENVIRDAVTYIEHARRKTVTAVDVVYTLKRQGMTLYGFGGSSLAVKNGKIYRFSWSIW
;
A
#
# COMPACT_ATOMS: atom_id res chain seq x y z
N MET A 1 -4.17 9.77 -16.11
CA MET A 1 -3.20 9.26 -15.12
C MET A 1 -3.85 8.18 -14.27
N GLY A 2 -3.11 7.14 -13.87
CA GLY A 2 -3.62 5.82 -13.47
C GLY A 2 -4.65 5.76 -12.33
N ILE A 3 -4.80 6.83 -11.54
CA ILE A 3 -5.90 6.98 -10.58
C ILE A 3 -7.02 7.80 -11.22
N THR A 4 -8.20 7.20 -11.31
CA THR A 4 -9.35 7.79 -11.99
C THR A 4 -10.15 8.70 -11.03
N LYS A 5 -10.81 9.74 -11.57
CA LYS A 5 -11.74 10.59 -10.81
C LYS A 5 -12.77 9.81 -9.96
N PRO A 6 -13.39 8.70 -10.43
CA PRO A 6 -14.25 7.90 -9.58
C PRO A 6 -13.51 7.24 -8.41
N ALA A 7 -12.26 6.80 -8.56
CA ALA A 7 -11.48 6.24 -7.45
C ALA A 7 -11.24 7.27 -6.33
N ILE A 8 -10.89 8.51 -6.69
CA ILE A 8 -10.75 9.62 -5.73
C ILE A 8 -12.08 9.89 -5.03
N ARG A 9 -13.19 9.87 -5.77
CA ARG A 9 -14.51 10.03 -5.19
C ARG A 9 -14.81 8.93 -4.17
N CYS A 10 -14.49 7.66 -4.48
CA CYS A 10 -14.67 6.55 -3.55
C CYS A 10 -13.85 6.73 -2.26
N LEU A 11 -12.60 7.17 -2.37
CA LEU A 11 -11.74 7.46 -1.22
C LEU A 11 -12.31 8.59 -0.36
N ALA A 12 -12.69 9.71 -1.00
CA ALA A 12 -13.29 10.85 -0.31
C ALA A 12 -14.61 10.48 0.37
N ARG A 13 -15.45 9.64 -0.27
CA ARG A 13 -16.67 9.12 0.38
C ARG A 13 -16.35 8.27 1.59
N ARG A 14 -15.36 7.37 1.51
CA ARG A 14 -14.90 6.58 2.67
C ARG A 14 -14.37 7.47 3.80
N GLY A 15 -13.76 8.59 3.46
CA GLY A 15 -13.35 9.64 4.41
C GLY A 15 -14.47 10.56 4.90
N GLY A 16 -15.74 10.30 4.58
CA GLY A 16 -16.88 11.10 5.06
C GLY A 16 -17.11 12.43 4.33
N VAL A 17 -16.41 12.67 3.22
CA VAL A 17 -16.53 13.93 2.46
C VAL A 17 -17.86 13.97 1.70
N LYS A 18 -18.72 14.95 2.00
CA LYS A 18 -20.08 15.12 1.42
C LYS A 18 -20.11 15.89 0.09
N ARG A 19 -19.21 16.85 -0.12
CA ARG A 19 -19.06 17.64 -1.36
C ARG A 19 -17.58 17.74 -1.70
N ILE A 20 -17.24 17.60 -2.98
CA ILE A 20 -15.85 17.61 -3.47
C ILE A 20 -15.75 18.68 -4.55
N SER A 21 -14.79 19.60 -4.41
CA SER A 21 -14.49 20.62 -5.41
C SER A 21 -13.70 20.03 -6.59
N GLY A 22 -13.81 20.64 -7.77
CA GLY A 22 -13.11 20.19 -8.98
C GLY A 22 -11.58 20.26 -8.88
N LEU A 23 -11.03 21.19 -8.10
CA LEU A 23 -9.58 21.35 -7.93
C LEU A 23 -8.94 20.20 -7.13
N ILE A 24 -9.72 19.51 -6.29
CA ILE A 24 -9.22 18.43 -5.44
C ILE A 24 -8.73 17.23 -6.26
N TYR A 25 -9.26 17.01 -7.48
CA TYR A 25 -8.85 15.86 -8.29
C TYR A 25 -7.36 15.94 -8.66
N GLU A 26 -6.87 17.13 -9.01
CA GLU A 26 -5.46 17.32 -9.37
C GLU A 26 -4.56 17.37 -8.13
N GLU A 27 -4.99 18.10 -7.09
CA GLU A 27 -4.26 18.20 -5.82
C GLU A 27 -4.01 16.82 -5.19
N THR A 28 -5.03 15.96 -5.22
CA THR A 28 -4.92 14.59 -4.67
C THR A 28 -3.91 13.75 -5.45
N HIS A 29 -3.76 13.97 -6.77
CA HIS A 29 -2.72 13.30 -7.55
C HIS A 29 -1.32 13.76 -7.12
N GLY A 30 -1.13 15.05 -6.89
CA GLY A 30 0.13 15.61 -6.39
C GLY A 30 0.54 15.00 -5.05
N VAL A 31 -0.39 15.00 -4.09
CA VAL A 31 -0.17 14.41 -2.75
C VAL A 31 0.16 12.92 -2.83
N LEU A 32 -0.58 12.17 -3.66
CA LEU A 32 -0.34 10.73 -3.81
C LEU A 32 1.03 10.43 -4.43
N ASN A 33 1.43 11.21 -5.43
CA ASN A 33 2.75 11.05 -6.05
C ASN A 33 3.87 11.30 -5.05
N ILE A 34 3.79 12.39 -4.29
CA ILE A 34 4.79 12.71 -3.25
C ILE A 34 4.87 11.60 -2.20
N PHE A 35 3.72 11.10 -1.76
CA PHE A 35 3.67 10.00 -0.79
C PHE A 35 4.36 8.74 -1.32
N LEU A 36 4.02 8.30 -2.53
CA LEU A 36 4.63 7.12 -3.14
C LEU A 36 6.13 7.31 -3.38
N GLU A 37 6.54 8.49 -3.81
CA GLU A 37 7.94 8.80 -4.04
C GLU A 37 8.76 8.71 -2.73
N ASN A 38 8.24 9.24 -1.62
CA ASN A 38 8.89 9.14 -0.32
C ASN A 38 9.03 7.69 0.15
N VAL A 39 7.96 6.88 0.04
CA VAL A 39 7.99 5.46 0.45
C VAL A 39 8.95 4.64 -0.42
N ILE A 40 8.95 4.88 -1.74
CA ILE A 40 9.79 4.14 -2.68
C ILE A 40 11.26 4.52 -2.51
N ARG A 41 11.59 5.80 -2.36
CA ARG A 41 12.97 6.24 -2.09
C ARG A 41 13.53 5.54 -0.86
N ASP A 42 12.76 5.53 0.22
CA ASP A 42 13.14 4.84 1.45
C ASP A 42 13.34 3.34 1.24
N ALA A 43 12.42 2.68 0.51
CA ALA A 43 12.51 1.26 0.21
C ALA A 43 13.74 0.90 -0.63
N VAL A 44 14.05 1.73 -1.63
CA VAL A 44 15.22 1.57 -2.48
C VAL A 44 16.51 1.70 -1.67
N THR A 45 16.62 2.72 -0.81
CA THR A 45 17.81 2.88 0.06
C THR A 45 18.06 1.66 0.94
N TYR A 46 17.00 1.03 1.48
CA TYR A 46 17.14 -0.19 2.28
C TYR A 46 17.64 -1.40 1.48
N ILE A 47 17.15 -1.59 0.25
CA ILE A 47 17.59 -2.73 -0.58
C ILE A 47 19.00 -2.51 -1.15
N GLU A 48 19.37 -1.27 -1.45
CA GLU A 48 20.73 -0.90 -1.87
C GLU A 48 21.74 -1.23 -0.78
N HIS A 49 21.42 -0.88 0.48
CA HIS A 49 22.24 -1.27 1.62
C HIS A 49 22.36 -2.80 1.78
N ALA A 50 21.26 -3.52 1.53
CA ALA A 50 21.23 -4.97 1.59
C ALA A 50 21.79 -5.68 0.33
N ARG A 51 22.30 -4.93 -0.67
CA ARG A 51 22.81 -5.43 -1.96
C ARG A 51 21.82 -6.32 -2.72
N ARG A 52 20.51 -6.07 -2.56
CA ARG A 52 19.43 -6.78 -3.24
C ARG A 52 18.87 -5.92 -4.38
N LYS A 53 18.54 -6.55 -5.51
CA LYS A 53 17.97 -5.85 -6.68
C LYS A 53 16.44 -5.83 -6.71
N THR A 54 15.79 -6.63 -5.86
CA THR A 54 14.34 -6.80 -5.85
C THR A 54 13.76 -6.26 -4.55
N VAL A 55 12.83 -5.31 -4.66
CA VAL A 55 12.04 -4.83 -3.53
C VAL A 55 11.00 -5.89 -3.18
N THR A 56 11.01 -6.37 -1.94
CA THR A 56 10.00 -7.30 -1.43
C THR A 56 8.93 -6.54 -0.62
N ALA A 57 7.76 -7.15 -0.44
CA ALA A 57 6.71 -6.56 0.40
C ALA A 57 7.18 -6.28 1.83
N VAL A 58 8.09 -7.10 2.35
CA VAL A 58 8.68 -6.94 3.68
C VAL A 58 9.52 -5.66 3.77
N ASP A 59 10.27 -5.32 2.72
CA ASP A 59 11.06 -4.08 2.69
C ASP A 59 10.14 -2.84 2.76
N VAL A 60 9.00 -2.87 2.06
CA VAL A 60 7.99 -1.80 2.12
C VAL A 60 7.32 -1.70 3.50
N VAL A 61 7.04 -2.84 4.14
CA VAL A 61 6.50 -2.83 5.52
C VAL A 61 7.50 -2.20 6.49
N TYR A 62 8.79 -2.51 6.34
CA TYR A 62 9.82 -1.91 7.18
C TYR A 62 9.97 -0.40 6.95
N THR A 63 9.89 0.07 5.71
CA THR A 63 9.97 1.51 5.42
C THR A 63 8.79 2.27 5.99
N LEU A 64 7.58 1.74 5.82
CA LEU A 64 6.37 2.30 6.39
C LEU A 64 6.44 2.34 7.92
N LYS A 65 6.94 1.27 8.56
CA LYS A 65 7.12 1.23 10.02
C LYS A 65 8.06 2.33 10.52
N ARG A 66 9.13 2.65 9.77
CA ARG A 66 10.02 3.78 10.09
C ARG A 66 9.30 5.12 10.00
N GLN A 67 8.41 5.29 9.03
CA GLN A 67 7.59 6.49 8.87
C GLN A 67 6.41 6.56 9.87
N GLY A 68 6.31 5.62 10.82
CA GLY A 68 5.23 5.56 11.81
C GLY A 68 3.93 4.92 11.28
N MET A 69 3.95 4.36 10.07
CA MET A 69 2.80 3.69 9.44
C MET A 69 2.97 2.17 9.56
N THR A 70 2.18 1.53 10.42
CA THR A 70 2.24 0.07 10.57
C THR A 70 1.21 -0.60 9.66
N LEU A 71 1.70 -1.36 8.67
CA LEU A 71 0.85 -2.10 7.74
C LEU A 71 0.76 -3.58 8.14
N TYR A 72 -0.46 -4.04 8.45
CA TYR A 72 -0.74 -5.43 8.83
C TYR A 72 -1.04 -6.32 7.61
N GLY A 73 -0.84 -7.63 7.75
CA GLY A 73 -1.22 -8.61 6.72
C GLY A 73 -0.11 -8.98 5.72
N PHE A 74 1.10 -8.45 5.88
CA PHE A 74 2.23 -8.67 4.97
C PHE A 74 3.38 -9.50 5.59
N GLY A 75 3.14 -10.17 6.73
CA GLY A 75 4.17 -10.87 7.51
C GLY A 75 4.33 -12.38 7.26
N GLY A 76 3.52 -12.99 6.39
CA GLY A 76 3.58 -14.45 6.20
C GLY A 76 2.72 -14.94 5.05
N SER A 77 3.29 -15.85 4.26
CA SER A 77 2.73 -16.53 3.11
C SER A 77 1.29 -17.02 3.36
N SER A 78 0.40 -16.73 2.42
CA SER A 78 -0.99 -17.18 2.33
C SER A 78 -1.19 -18.70 2.18
N LEU A 79 -0.20 -19.49 2.56
CA LEU A 79 -0.20 -20.94 2.61
C LEU A 79 0.23 -21.32 4.02
N ALA A 80 -0.72 -21.36 4.95
CA ALA A 80 -0.52 -22.19 6.12
C ALA A 80 -0.45 -23.63 5.59
N VAL A 81 0.74 -24.24 5.61
CA VAL A 81 0.89 -25.69 5.42
C VAL A 81 1.01 -26.28 6.81
N LYS A 82 -0.03 -26.94 7.29
CA LYS A 82 0.03 -27.76 8.51
C LYS A 82 -0.13 -29.22 8.10
N ASN A 83 0.82 -30.08 8.46
CA ASN A 83 0.82 -31.52 8.17
C ASN A 83 0.58 -31.85 6.68
N GLY A 84 1.31 -31.18 5.77
CA GLY A 84 1.24 -31.46 4.32
C GLY A 84 -0.06 -31.06 3.62
N LYS A 85 -1.02 -30.45 4.32
CA LYS A 85 -2.25 -29.91 3.72
C LYS A 85 -2.13 -28.42 3.47
N ILE A 86 -2.48 -28.00 2.26
CA ILE A 86 -2.54 -26.60 1.86
C ILE A 86 -3.87 -26.02 2.33
N TYR A 87 -3.83 -25.05 3.26
CA TYR A 87 -5.02 -24.35 3.71
C TYR A 87 -5.19 -23.08 2.88
N ARG A 88 -6.20 -23.07 2.00
CA ARG A 88 -6.65 -21.87 1.31
C ARG A 88 -7.62 -21.14 2.25
N PHE A 89 -7.18 -20.04 2.85
CA PHE A 89 -8.10 -19.16 3.58
C PHE A 89 -9.10 -18.58 2.58
N SER A 90 -10.26 -19.23 2.46
CA SER A 90 -11.40 -18.72 1.71
C SER A 90 -11.97 -17.55 2.50
N TRP A 91 -11.57 -16.34 2.13
CA TRP A 91 -12.26 -15.13 2.58
C TRP A 91 -13.57 -15.06 1.82
N SER A 92 -14.58 -15.76 2.33
CA SER A 92 -15.97 -15.64 1.90
C SER A 92 -16.77 -15.14 3.10
N ILE A 93 -16.78 -13.82 3.28
CA ILE A 93 -17.88 -13.10 3.92
C ILE A 93 -18.13 -11.85 3.07
N TRP A 94 -19.22 -11.95 2.30
CA TRP A 94 -19.69 -11.16 1.13
C TRP A 94 -18.99 -11.44 -0.20
#